data_AF-A0A7W8JSH2-F1
#
_entry.id   AF-A0A7W8JSH2-F1
#
_cell.length_a   1.000
_cell.length_b   1.000
_cell.length_c   1.000
_cell.angle_alpha   90.00
_cell.angle_beta   90.00
_cell.angle_gamma   90.00
#
_symmetry.space_group_name_H-M   'P 1'
#
loop_
_entity.id
_entity.type
_entity.pdbx_description
1 polymer ?
#
loop_
_entity_poly.entity_id
_entity_poly.type
_entity_poly.pdbx_seq_one_letter_code
_entity_poly.pdbx_strand_id
1 'polypeptide(L)' 'MKHSRNRTVKGRSTQGSSSRLSKLLAYAPIALQVIGLLRRGRKVKRGKYVKARKRDRALDFLLGQAERRLGGGKRSR' A
#
# COMPACT_ATOMS: atom_id res chain seq x y z
N MET A 1 44.99 -29.11 -16.30
CA MET A 1 44.44 -28.09 -15.37
C MET A 1 43.07 -27.68 -15.87
N LYS A 2 41.99 -27.82 -15.08
CA LYS A 2 40.62 -27.55 -15.54
C LYS A 2 40.24 -26.10 -15.18
N HIS A 3 39.94 -25.27 -16.17
CA HIS A 3 39.50 -23.89 -15.93
C HIS A 3 37.98 -23.86 -15.67
N SER A 4 37.60 -23.50 -14.43
CA SER A 4 36.21 -23.24 -14.07
C SER A 4 35.75 -21.93 -14.71
N ARG A 5 34.78 -22.00 -15.63
CA ARG A 5 34.14 -20.82 -16.22
C ARG A 5 32.97 -20.38 -15.33
N ASN A 6 33.21 -19.40 -14.48
CA ASN A 6 32.14 -18.77 -13.70
C ASN A 6 31.33 -17.84 -14.63
N ARG A 7 30.08 -18.21 -14.94
CA ARG A 7 29.13 -17.32 -15.61
C ARG A 7 28.69 -16.24 -14.61
N THR A 8 29.23 -15.04 -14.74
CA THR A 8 28.67 -13.86 -14.07
C THR A 8 27.35 -13.50 -14.75
N VAL A 9 26.25 -13.88 -14.11
CA VAL A 9 24.92 -13.41 -14.52
C VAL A 9 24.87 -11.91 -14.20
N LYS A 10 25.02 -11.07 -15.24
CA LYS A 10 24.82 -9.64 -15.14
C LYS A 10 23.35 -9.40 -14.81
N GLY A 11 23.05 -9.25 -13.53
CA GLY A 11 21.73 -8.91 -13.03
C GLY A 11 21.26 -7.66 -13.77
N ARG A 12 20.15 -7.79 -14.51
CA ARG A 12 19.55 -6.71 -15.26
C ARG A 12 19.02 -5.70 -14.26
N SER A 13 19.82 -4.67 -13.93
CA SER A 13 19.36 -3.54 -13.15
C SER A 13 18.31 -2.80 -13.97
N THR A 14 17.03 -3.02 -13.64
CA THR A 14 15.88 -2.22 -14.07
C THR A 14 15.98 -0.82 -13.44
N GLN A 15 16.99 -0.09 -13.86
CA GLN A 15 17.29 1.28 -13.47
C GLN A 15 16.80 2.16 -14.62
N GLY A 16 15.58 2.70 -14.51
CA GLY A 16 15.11 3.64 -15.54
C GLY A 16 13.68 4.16 -15.43
N SER A 17 12.71 3.39 -14.94
CA SER A 17 11.29 3.83 -14.93
C SER A 17 10.68 4.08 -13.54
N SER A 18 11.44 3.82 -12.46
CA SER A 18 10.95 3.80 -11.08
C SER A 18 10.85 5.17 -10.39
N SER A 19 11.31 6.27 -11.00
CA SER A 19 11.44 7.55 -10.27
C SER A 19 10.11 8.27 -9.98
N ARG A 20 9.09 8.12 -10.84
CA ARG A 20 7.77 8.74 -10.63
C ARG A 20 6.90 7.91 -9.67
N LEU A 21 6.96 6.58 -9.82
CA LEU A 21 6.22 5.67 -8.94
C LEU A 21 6.81 5.68 -7.51
N SER A 22 8.14 5.71 -7.37
CA SER A 22 8.77 5.80 -6.04
C SER A 22 8.43 7.10 -5.32
N LYS A 23 8.39 8.23 -6.05
CA LYS A 23 7.94 9.51 -5.50
C LYS A 23 6.48 9.46 -5.03
N LEU A 24 5.58 8.86 -5.82
CA LEU A 24 4.18 8.65 -5.40
C LEU A 24 4.08 7.77 -4.15
N LEU A 25 4.86 6.70 -4.08
CA LEU A 25 4.90 5.81 -2.91
C LEU A 25 5.49 6.49 -1.67
N ALA A 26 6.41 7.45 -1.83
CA ALA A 26 6.94 8.24 -0.73
C ALA A 26 5.85 9.12 -0.07
N TYR A 27 4.88 9.62 -0.85
CA TYR A 27 3.72 10.37 -0.33
C TYR A 27 2.54 9.50 0.10
N ALA A 28 2.55 8.20 -0.25
CA ALA A 28 1.48 7.26 0.11
C ALA A 28 1.10 7.24 1.60
N PRO A 29 2.03 7.23 2.58
CA PRO A 29 1.65 7.22 3.99
C PRO A 29 0.87 8.48 4.41
N ILE A 30 1.24 9.65 3.89
CA ILE A 30 0.54 10.92 4.17
C ILE A 30 -0.85 10.89 3.53
N ALA A 31 -0.95 10.47 2.26
CA ALA A 31 -2.21 10.35 1.56
C ALA A 31 -3.17 9.36 2.27
N LEU A 32 -2.65 8.22 2.76
CA LEU A 32 -3.43 7.24 3.51
C LEU A 32 -3.97 7.81 4.83
N GLN A 33 -3.19 8.62 5.54
CA GLN A 33 -3.66 9.29 6.76
C GLN A 33 -4.81 10.26 6.47
N VAL A 34 -4.67 11.10 5.45
CA VAL A 34 -5.70 12.07 5.05
C VAL A 34 -6.99 11.34 4.61
N ILE A 35 -6.86 10.30 3.79
CA ILE A 35 -7.99 9.46 3.38
C ILE A 35 -8.65 8.80 4.60
N GLY A 36 -7.86 8.31 5.56
CA GLY A 36 -8.34 7.73 6.81
C GLY A 36 -9.12 8.71 7.69
N LEU A 37 -8.68 9.96 7.78
CA LEU A 37 -9.37 11.03 8.52
C LEU A 37 -10.71 11.39 7.86
N LEU A 38 -10.70 11.60 6.54
CA LEU A 38 -11.92 11.85 5.77
C LEU A 38 -12.91 10.67 5.88
N ARG A 39 -12.40 9.43 5.90
CA ARG A 39 -13.22 8.22 6.09
C ARG A 39 -13.88 8.19 7.47
N ARG A 40 -13.16 8.54 8.54
CA ARG A 40 -13.74 8.62 9.89
C ARG A 40 -14.88 9.63 9.95
N GLY A 41 -14.69 10.82 9.38
CA GLY A 41 -15.77 11.83 9.30
C GLY A 41 -17.00 11.32 8.54
N ARG A 42 -16.80 10.58 7.43
CA ARG A 42 -17.91 9.98 6.68
C ARG A 42 -18.59 8.82 7.39
N LYS A 43 -17.85 8.01 8.16
CA LYS A 43 -18.42 6.90 8.95
C LYS A 43 -19.26 7.42 10.12
N VAL A 44 -18.85 8.50 10.79
CA VAL A 44 -19.65 9.13 11.87
C VAL A 44 -20.97 9.69 11.33
N LYS A 45 -20.96 10.26 10.12
CA LYS A 45 -22.18 10.76 9.45
C LYS A 45 -23.08 9.66 8.87
N ARG A 46 -22.57 8.43 8.70
CA ARG A 46 -23.38 7.28 8.26
C ARG A 46 -24.15 6.74 9.46
N GLY A 47 -25.48 6.93 9.47
CA GLY A 47 -26.35 6.36 10.49
C GLY A 47 -26.27 4.82 10.55
N LYS A 48 -26.61 4.25 11.72
CA LYS A 48 -26.51 2.83 12.10
C LYS A 48 -27.09 1.83 11.07
N TYR A 49 -27.97 2.29 10.17
CA TYR A 49 -28.70 1.46 9.21
C TYR A 49 -28.31 1.70 7.74
N VAL A 50 -27.33 2.58 7.45
CA VAL A 50 -26.92 2.88 6.08
C VAL A 50 -26.00 1.77 5.56
N LYS A 51 -26.51 0.93 4.65
CA LYS A 51 -25.71 -0.10 3.99
C LYS A 51 -24.52 0.51 3.24
N ALA A 52 -23.33 -0.02 3.50
CA ALA A 52 -22.12 0.34 2.75
C ALA A 52 -22.25 -0.09 1.27
N ARG A 53 -21.91 0.82 0.35
CA ARG A 53 -21.90 0.53 -1.09
C ARG A 53 -20.81 -0.50 -1.40
N LYS A 54 -21.00 -1.34 -2.43
CA LYS A 54 -20.03 -2.37 -2.83
C LYS A 54 -18.62 -1.80 -3.06
N ARG A 55 -18.54 -0.59 -3.64
CA ARG A 55 -17.28 0.14 -3.88
C ARG A 55 -16.54 0.46 -2.57
N ASP A 56 -17.27 0.91 -1.56
CA ASP A 56 -16.70 1.22 -0.24
C ASP A 56 -16.12 -0.03 0.42
N ARG A 57 -16.74 -1.19 0.24
CA ARG A 57 -16.25 -2.48 0.78
C ARG A 57 -14.93 -2.90 0.13
N ALA A 58 -14.80 -2.74 -1.19
CA ALA A 58 -13.56 -3.05 -1.90
C ALA A 58 -12.42 -2.13 -1.46
N LEU A 59 -12.70 -0.83 -1.30
CA LEU A 59 -11.74 0.12 -0.76
C LEU A 59 -11.37 -0.21 0.69
N ASP A 60 -12.34 -0.57 1.54
CA ASP A 60 -12.08 -0.98 2.93
C ASP A 60 -11.20 -2.25 2.99
N PHE A 61 -11.40 -3.20 2.08
CA PHE A 61 -10.56 -4.38 1.96
C PHE A 61 -9.13 -4.02 1.56
N LEU A 62 -8.95 -3.21 0.50
CA LEU A 62 -7.63 -2.78 0.04
C LEU A 62 -6.89 -1.95 1.09
N LEU A 63 -7.60 -1.03 1.76
CA LEU A 63 -7.02 -0.23 2.85
C LEU A 63 -6.59 -1.12 4.02
N GLY A 64 -7.41 -2.11 4.39
CA GLY A 64 -7.06 -3.08 5.43
C GLY A 64 -5.85 -3.95 5.06
N GLN A 65 -5.72 -4.35 3.80
CA GLN A 65 -4.51 -5.05 3.32
C GLN A 65 -3.28 -4.14 3.33
N ALA A 66 -3.44 -2.87 2.95
CA ALA A 66 -2.37 -1.88 3.00
C ALA A 66 -1.92 -1.62 4.43
N GLU A 67 -2.83 -1.42 5.38
CA GLU A 67 -2.53 -1.25 6.81
C GLU A 67 -1.78 -2.46 7.39
N ARG A 68 -2.18 -3.69 7.03
CA ARG A 68 -1.48 -4.91 7.43
C ARG A 68 -0.06 -4.98 6.89
N ARG A 69 0.13 -4.62 5.61
CA ARG A 69 1.46 -4.60 4.96
C ARG A 69 2.36 -3.47 5.46
N LEU A 70 1.78 -2.32 5.82
CA LEU A 70 2.49 -1.17 6.41
C LEU A 70 2.75 -1.34 7.93
N GLY A 71 2.45 -2.50 8.51
CA GLY A 71 2.77 -2.81 9.91
C GLY A 71 1.79 -2.21 10.94
N GLY A 72 0.65 -1.66 10.51
CA GLY A 72 -0.38 -1.10 11.38
C GLY A 72 -1.12 -2.13 12.25
N GLY A 73 -0.83 -3.42 12.09
CA GLY A 73 -1.44 -4.51 12.86
C GLY A 73 -1.07 -4.57 14.34
N LYS A 74 -0.18 -3.70 14.84
CA LYS A 74 0.18 -3.58 16.26
C LYS A 74 -0.32 -2.27 16.87
N ARG A 75 -1.63 -2.03 16.87
CA ARG A 75 -2.23 -1.00 17.73
C ARG A 75 -3.60 -1.43 18.23
N SER A 76 -3.58 -2.48 19.06
CA SER A 76 -4.66 -2.83 19.98
C SER A 76 -4.14 -3.86 20.99
N ARG A 77 -3.41 -3.37 21.98
CA ARG A 77 -3.57 -3.79 23.37
C ARG A 77 -3.73 -2.52 24.17
#